data_AF-A0A424Y042-F1
#
_entry.id   AF-A0A424Y042-F1
#
_cell.length_a   1.000
_cell.length_b   1.000
_cell.length_c   1.000
_cell.angle_alpha   90.00
_cell.angle_beta   90.00
_cell.angle_gamma   90.00
#
_symmetry.space_group_name_H-M   'P 1'
#
loop_
_entity.id
_entity.type
_entity.pdbx_description
1 polymer ?
#
loop_
_entity_poly.entity_id
_entity_poly.type
_entity_poly.pdbx_seq_one_letter_code
_entity_poly.pdbx_strand_id
1 'polypeptide(L)'
;MSINEMLKDKRILCLCEGAAEYDIMNLLLENELLIINKEDLYDEKLHYRKRVRDIEDQFLGYSHQKELIILRVIDSKNEQFNLKKAYANRYRVINIITNPEIEILIIIDKADLDEFNKTKSTKKASEFCKEKYKLRKIKKSGTMREYFNDVRKLTAALKRHKSNYGKDIYTIYDLLQRT
;
A
#
# COMPACT_ATOMS: atom_id res chain seq x y z
N MET A 1 -13.09 -10.93 -11.21
CA MET A 1 -12.50 -9.73 -11.84
C MET A 1 -11.15 -9.51 -11.19
N SER A 2 -10.10 -9.44 -11.99
CA SER A 2 -8.75 -9.13 -11.53
C SER A 2 -8.65 -7.65 -11.12
N ILE A 3 -7.70 -7.32 -10.23
CA ILE A 3 -7.46 -5.93 -9.83
C ILE A 3 -7.11 -5.03 -11.03
N ASN A 4 -6.41 -5.56 -12.03
CA ASN A 4 -6.12 -4.85 -13.27
C ASN A 4 -7.40 -4.41 -14.01
N GLU A 5 -8.36 -5.33 -14.18
CA GLU A 5 -9.66 -5.00 -14.78
C GLU A 5 -10.45 -3.99 -13.95
N MET A 6 -10.32 -4.03 -12.62
CA MET A 6 -10.98 -3.08 -11.74
C MET A 6 -10.42 -1.67 -11.87
N LEU A 7 -9.12 -1.52 -12.12
CA LEU A 7 -8.44 -0.21 -12.17
C LEU A 7 -8.33 0.38 -13.58
N LYS A 8 -8.46 -0.44 -14.62
CA LYS A 8 -8.33 -0.01 -16.01
C LYS A 8 -9.32 1.11 -16.38
N ASP A 9 -8.81 2.16 -17.02
CA ASP A 9 -9.56 3.34 -17.49
C ASP A 9 -10.29 4.11 -16.36
N LYS A 10 -9.81 4.00 -15.11
CA LYS A 10 -10.37 4.68 -13.93
C LYS A 10 -9.49 5.84 -13.47
N ARG A 11 -10.08 6.75 -12.70
CA ARG A 11 -9.33 7.71 -11.88
C ARG A 11 -9.13 7.10 -10.50
N ILE A 12 -7.95 7.25 -9.89
CA ILE A 12 -7.59 6.53 -8.67
C ILE A 12 -7.19 7.50 -7.57
N LEU A 13 -7.97 7.55 -6.49
CA LEU A 13 -7.54 8.17 -5.24
C LEU A 13 -6.79 7.12 -4.41
N CYS A 14 -5.46 7.13 -4.50
CA CYS A 14 -4.61 6.21 -3.73
C CYS A 14 -4.22 6.80 -2.37
N LEU A 15 -4.65 6.14 -1.30
CA LEU A 15 -4.49 6.56 0.09
C LEU A 15 -3.51 5.62 0.80
N CYS A 16 -2.33 6.12 1.16
CA CYS A 16 -1.32 5.38 1.93
C CYS A 16 -1.48 5.65 3.43
N GLU A 17 -1.51 4.60 4.25
CA GLU A 17 -1.67 4.71 5.69
C GLU A 17 -0.56 5.52 6.37
N GLY A 18 0.69 5.20 6.06
CA GLY A 18 1.86 5.83 6.66
C GLY A 18 2.91 6.25 5.65
N ALA A 19 3.99 6.79 6.19
CA ALA A 19 5.15 7.21 5.40
C ALA A 19 5.82 6.04 4.68
N ALA A 20 5.84 4.86 5.32
CA ALA A 20 6.50 3.68 4.79
C ALA A 20 5.78 3.12 3.55
N GLU A 21 4.44 3.02 3.59
CA GLU A 21 3.62 2.65 2.43
C GLU A 21 3.77 3.69 1.30
N TYR A 22 3.75 4.97 1.65
CA TYR A 22 3.91 6.06 0.70
C TYR A 22 5.26 6.00 -0.03
N ASP A 23 6.35 5.76 0.70
CA ASP A 23 7.69 5.59 0.13
C ASP A 23 7.74 4.42 -0.85
N ILE A 24 7.21 3.25 -0.46
CA ILE A 24 7.18 2.05 -1.32
C ILE A 24 6.35 2.27 -2.57
N MET A 25 5.14 2.80 -2.42
CA MET A 25 4.24 3.05 -3.55
C MET A 25 4.83 4.07 -4.53
N ASN A 26 5.45 5.16 -4.04
CA ASN A 26 6.11 6.12 -4.92
C ASN A 26 7.31 5.53 -5.63
N LEU A 27 8.13 4.73 -4.93
CA LEU A 27 9.29 4.11 -5.56
C LEU A 27 8.88 3.19 -6.72
N LEU A 28 7.79 2.42 -6.55
CA LEU A 28 7.23 1.59 -7.62
C LEU A 28 6.64 2.43 -8.76
N LEU A 29 5.95 3.52 -8.44
CA LEU A 29 5.34 4.42 -9.42
C LEU A 29 6.39 5.13 -10.28
N GLU A 30 7.46 5.64 -9.66
CA GLU A 30 8.57 6.32 -10.34
C GLU A 30 9.38 5.40 -11.25
N ASN A 31 9.40 4.10 -10.95
CA ASN A 31 10.07 3.09 -11.78
C ASN A 31 9.09 2.40 -12.75
N GLU A 32 7.87 2.94 -12.90
CA GLU A 32 6.84 2.43 -13.83
C GLU A 32 6.51 0.94 -13.62
N LEU A 33 6.63 0.45 -12.38
CA LEU A 33 6.44 -0.97 -12.04
C LEU A 33 4.99 -1.32 -11.72
N LEU A 34 4.11 -0.33 -11.58
CA LEU A 34 2.71 -0.50 -11.22
C LEU A 34 1.82 -0.62 -12.47
N ILE A 35 0.70 -1.34 -12.36
CA ILE A 35 -0.37 -1.39 -13.37
C ILE A 35 -1.10 -0.05 -13.53
N ILE A 36 -0.78 0.92 -12.68
CA ILE A 36 -1.29 2.30 -12.70
C ILE A 36 -0.10 3.24 -12.87
N ASN A 37 -0.30 4.35 -13.57
CA ASN A 37 0.70 5.41 -13.74
C ASN A 37 0.31 6.68 -12.96
N LYS A 38 1.11 7.74 -13.08
CA LYS A 38 0.83 9.02 -12.40
C LYS A 38 -0.45 9.64 -12.92
N GLU A 39 -0.70 9.55 -14.21
CA GLU A 39 -1.84 10.15 -14.90
C GLU A 39 -3.17 9.52 -14.48
N ASP A 40 -3.15 8.27 -14.00
CA ASP A 40 -4.29 7.56 -13.42
C ASP A 40 -4.65 8.06 -12.02
N LEU A 41 -3.69 8.64 -11.28
CA LEU A 41 -3.90 9.10 -9.90
C LEU A 41 -4.67 10.41 -9.84
N TYR A 42 -5.49 10.60 -8.81
CA TYR A 42 -6.10 11.90 -8.51
C TYR A 42 -5.00 12.94 -8.22
N ASP A 43 -5.08 14.10 -8.89
CA ASP A 43 -4.03 15.13 -8.89
C ASP A 43 -2.62 14.61 -9.17
N GLU A 44 -2.50 13.52 -9.94
CA GLU A 44 -1.24 12.89 -10.35
C GLU A 44 -0.30 12.49 -9.19
N LYS A 45 -0.87 12.25 -8.00
CA LYS A 45 -0.09 11.96 -6.79
C LYS A 45 -0.74 10.94 -5.87
N LEU A 46 0.10 10.34 -5.03
CA LEU A 46 -0.35 9.60 -3.86
C LEU A 46 -0.78 10.56 -2.76
N HIS A 47 -1.76 10.15 -1.96
CA HIS A 47 -2.23 10.89 -0.80
C HIS A 47 -1.99 10.07 0.47
N TYR A 48 -1.70 10.75 1.57
CA TYR A 48 -1.77 10.12 2.89
C TYR A 48 -3.23 9.85 3.27
N ARG A 49 -3.43 8.86 4.14
CA ARG A 49 -4.72 8.54 4.74
C ARG A 49 -5.37 9.79 5.34
N LYS A 50 -6.65 9.96 5.03
CA LYS A 50 -7.50 11.07 5.47
C LYS A 50 -8.71 10.51 6.19
N ARG A 51 -9.37 11.34 7.01
CA ARG A 51 -10.65 10.94 7.61
C ARG A 51 -11.68 10.75 6.50
N VAL A 52 -12.62 9.83 6.70
CA VAL A 52 -13.67 9.56 5.70
C VAL A 52 -14.42 10.83 5.30
N ARG A 53 -14.77 11.68 6.27
CA ARG A 53 -15.44 12.96 6.00
C ARG A 53 -14.61 13.88 5.09
N ASP A 54 -13.31 13.99 5.34
CA ASP A 54 -12.42 14.80 4.51
C ASP A 54 -12.34 14.24 3.09
N ILE A 55 -12.43 12.91 2.93
CA ILE A 55 -12.44 12.26 1.62
C ILE A 55 -13.72 12.62 0.87
N GLU A 56 -14.87 12.51 1.55
CA GLU A 56 -16.17 12.86 0.98
C GLU A 56 -16.22 14.32 0.52
N ASP A 57 -15.81 15.23 1.39
CA ASP A 57 -15.91 16.68 1.17
C ASP A 57 -14.91 17.15 0.09
N GLN A 58 -13.69 16.58 0.05
CA GLN A 58 -12.63 17.04 -0.86
C GLN A 58 -12.63 16.33 -2.22
N PHE A 59 -13.07 15.07 -2.30
CA PHE A 59 -12.89 14.27 -3.52
C PHE A 59 -14.21 13.73 -4.09
N LEU A 60 -15.22 13.45 -3.28
CA LEU A 60 -16.42 12.72 -3.74
C LEU A 60 -17.59 13.63 -4.13
N GLY A 61 -17.56 14.90 -3.70
CA GLY A 61 -18.58 15.90 -4.01
C GLY A 61 -18.57 16.41 -5.46
N TYR A 62 -17.51 16.15 -6.22
CA TYR A 62 -17.34 16.64 -7.59
C TYR A 62 -17.76 15.61 -8.64
N SER A 63 -18.15 16.09 -9.82
CA SER A 63 -18.34 15.24 -11.00
C SER A 63 -16.97 14.93 -11.63
N HIS A 64 -16.68 13.64 -11.82
CA HIS A 64 -15.42 13.17 -12.41
C HIS A 64 -15.66 12.70 -13.84
N GLN A 65 -14.74 13.00 -14.77
CA GLN A 65 -14.83 12.55 -16.16
C GLN A 65 -14.69 11.03 -16.29
N LYS A 66 -13.84 10.43 -15.45
CA LYS A 66 -13.69 8.97 -15.29
C LYS A 66 -14.31 8.55 -13.96
N GLU A 67 -14.75 7.30 -13.87
CA GLU A 67 -15.15 6.70 -12.59
C GLU A 67 -13.96 6.73 -11.61
N LEU A 68 -14.20 7.26 -10.41
CA LEU A 68 -13.20 7.36 -9.34
C LEU A 68 -13.23 6.10 -8.47
N ILE A 69 -12.06 5.51 -8.25
CA ILE A 69 -11.83 4.40 -7.32
C ILE A 69 -10.98 4.88 -6.15
N ILE A 70 -11.35 4.45 -4.95
CA ILE A 70 -10.57 4.69 -3.73
C ILE A 70 -9.70 3.44 -3.49
N LEU A 71 -8.39 3.59 -3.64
CA LEU A 71 -7.41 2.52 -3.42
C LEU A 71 -6.68 2.79 -2.10
N ARG A 72 -6.84 1.91 -1.10
CA ARG A 72 -6.30 2.11 0.25
C ARG A 72 -5.16 1.15 0.52
N VAL A 73 -3.95 1.67 0.77
CA VAL A 73 -2.78 0.87 1.16
C VAL A 73 -2.64 0.93 2.67
N ILE A 74 -3.00 -0.17 3.36
CA ILE A 74 -3.24 -0.20 4.81
C ILE A 74 -2.67 -1.46 5.48
N ASP A 75 -2.20 -1.31 6.70
CA ASP A 75 -1.64 -2.36 7.55
C ASP A 75 -2.72 -3.20 8.25
N SER A 76 -3.94 -2.67 8.34
CA SER A 76 -5.04 -3.28 9.09
C SER A 76 -6.18 -3.69 8.17
N LYS A 77 -6.49 -4.99 8.19
CA LYS A 77 -7.67 -5.54 7.51
C LYS A 77 -8.99 -5.12 8.16
N ASN A 78 -8.95 -4.68 9.43
CA ASN A 78 -10.14 -4.42 10.25
C ASN A 78 -10.49 -2.93 10.31
N GLU A 79 -9.79 -2.07 9.58
CA GLU A 79 -10.08 -0.64 9.56
C GLU A 79 -11.46 -0.37 8.95
N GLN A 80 -12.38 0.18 9.74
CA GLN A 80 -13.68 0.60 9.27
C GLN A 80 -13.56 1.84 8.37
N PHE A 81 -14.03 1.72 7.13
CA PHE A 81 -14.08 2.81 6.16
C PHE A 81 -15.50 2.88 5.60
N ASN A 82 -16.34 3.65 6.28
CA ASN A 82 -17.77 3.70 6.00
C ASN A 82 -18.12 5.05 5.37
N LEU A 83 -18.21 5.07 4.04
CA LEU A 83 -18.76 6.20 3.31
C LEU A 83 -20.24 6.39 3.68
N LYS A 84 -20.72 7.63 3.69
CA LYS A 84 -22.15 7.95 3.76
C LYS A 84 -22.89 7.23 2.63
N LYS A 85 -24.14 6.86 2.89
CA LYS A 85 -25.01 6.11 1.95
C LYS A 85 -25.06 6.74 0.55
N ALA A 86 -25.00 8.06 0.45
CA ALA A 86 -24.99 8.79 -0.81
C ALA A 86 -23.75 8.49 -1.70
N TYR A 87 -22.63 8.08 -1.09
CA TYR A 87 -21.37 7.80 -1.77
C TYR A 87 -21.06 6.30 -1.85
N ALA A 88 -21.51 5.51 -0.87
CA ALA A 88 -21.19 4.08 -0.77
C ALA A 88 -21.58 3.26 -2.00
N ASN A 89 -22.70 3.59 -2.65
CA ASN A 89 -23.15 2.91 -3.86
C ASN A 89 -22.49 3.42 -5.15
N ARG A 90 -21.84 4.59 -5.09
CA ARG A 90 -21.27 5.28 -6.25
C ARG A 90 -19.78 5.01 -6.42
N TYR A 91 -19.05 4.84 -5.32
CA TYR A 91 -17.60 4.74 -5.34
C TYR A 91 -17.15 3.36 -4.88
N ARG A 92 -16.23 2.77 -5.65
CA ARG A 92 -15.60 1.51 -5.30
C ARG A 92 -14.41 1.75 -4.39
N VAL A 93 -14.34 0.98 -3.31
CA VAL A 93 -13.20 0.96 -2.39
C VAL A 93 -12.47 -0.36 -2.54
N ILE A 94 -11.15 -0.30 -2.74
CA ILE A 94 -10.26 -1.47 -2.84
C ILE A 94 -9.17 -1.32 -1.78
N ASN A 95 -9.01 -2.33 -0.93
CA ASN A 95 -7.95 -2.34 0.08
C ASN A 95 -6.77 -3.18 -0.42
N ILE A 96 -5.57 -2.66 -0.19
CA ILE A 96 -4.27 -3.23 -0.48
C ILE A 96 -3.57 -3.42 0.85
N ILE A 97 -3.40 -4.68 1.23
CA ILE A 97 -2.99 -5.04 2.58
C ILE A 97 -1.46 -5.09 2.69
N THR A 98 -0.93 -4.38 3.70
CA THR A 98 0.50 -4.34 4.07
C THR A 98 0.78 -4.96 5.44
N ASN A 99 -0.25 -5.50 6.10
CA ASN A 99 -0.16 -6.24 7.37
C ASN A 99 1.05 -7.22 7.35
N PRO A 100 1.73 -7.51 8.48
CA PRO A 100 1.60 -6.92 9.81
C PRO A 100 1.94 -5.42 9.85
N GLU A 101 3.11 -5.02 9.38
CA GLU A 101 3.47 -3.63 9.02
C GLU A 101 4.35 -3.73 7.76
N ILE A 102 4.36 -2.73 6.88
CA ILE A 102 5.12 -2.79 5.61
C ILE A 102 6.63 -2.97 5.81
N GLU A 103 7.16 -2.61 6.98
CA GLU A 103 8.53 -2.89 7.41
C GLU A 103 8.88 -4.38 7.39
N ILE A 104 7.89 -5.28 7.36
CA ILE A 104 8.09 -6.72 7.16
C ILE A 104 8.90 -7.03 5.89
N LEU A 105 8.85 -6.15 4.88
CA LEU A 105 9.63 -6.32 3.65
C LEU A 105 11.13 -6.33 3.93
N ILE A 106 11.62 -5.54 4.89
CA ILE A 106 13.04 -5.53 5.28
C ILE A 106 13.42 -6.88 5.92
N ILE A 107 12.55 -7.42 6.77
CA ILE A 107 12.76 -8.73 7.41
C ILE A 107 12.80 -9.85 6.37
N ILE A 108 11.92 -9.79 5.37
CA ILE A 108 11.87 -10.74 4.26
C ILE A 108 13.12 -10.66 3.38
N ASP A 109 13.59 -9.44 3.05
CA ASP A 109 14.82 -9.20 2.29
C ASP A 109 16.05 -9.74 3.05
N LYS A 110 16.08 -9.58 4.38
CA LYS A 110 17.14 -10.09 5.27
C LYS A 110 17.05 -11.60 5.55
N ALA A 111 16.07 -12.30 4.99
CA ALA A 111 15.83 -13.74 5.22
C ALA A 111 15.58 -14.12 6.70
N ASP A 112 15.05 -13.19 7.49
CA ASP A 112 14.86 -13.34 8.94
C ASP A 112 13.38 -13.56 9.33
N LEU A 113 12.55 -13.94 8.36
CA LEU A 113 11.10 -14.12 8.56
C LEU A 113 10.79 -15.18 9.62
N ASP A 114 11.54 -16.28 9.65
CA ASP A 114 11.37 -17.35 10.64
C ASP A 114 11.70 -16.90 12.06
N GLU A 115 12.71 -16.06 12.22
CA GLU A 115 13.05 -15.48 13.51
C GLU A 115 12.00 -14.47 13.97
N PHE A 116 11.54 -13.60 13.07
CA PHE A 116 10.44 -12.69 13.37
C PHE A 116 9.17 -13.45 13.75
N ASN A 117 8.85 -14.54 13.05
CA ASN A 117 7.68 -15.37 13.34
C ASN A 117 7.67 -15.94 14.76
N LYS A 118 8.83 -16.16 15.39
CA LYS A 118 8.95 -16.58 16.79
C LYS A 118 8.60 -15.47 17.79
N THR A 119 8.60 -14.21 17.36
CA THR A 119 8.41 -13.02 18.22
C THR A 119 7.17 -12.19 17.86
N LYS A 120 6.48 -12.51 16.76
CA LYS A 120 5.39 -11.69 16.20
C LYS A 120 4.17 -11.47 17.11
N SER A 121 4.01 -12.29 18.15
CA SER A 121 2.94 -12.13 19.14
C SER A 121 3.20 -10.99 20.14
N THR A 122 4.47 -10.61 20.31
CA THR A 122 4.89 -9.57 21.28
C THR A 122 5.64 -8.42 20.64
N LYS A 123 6.06 -8.55 19.38
CA LYS A 123 6.90 -7.57 18.69
C LYS A 123 6.39 -7.26 17.29
N LYS A 124 6.28 -5.97 16.98
CA LYS A 124 5.96 -5.49 15.62
C LYS A 124 7.17 -5.57 14.69
N ALA A 125 6.94 -5.60 13.38
CA ALA A 125 8.02 -5.67 12.40
C ALA A 125 8.99 -4.47 12.51
N SER A 126 8.46 -3.27 12.70
CA SER A 126 9.27 -2.07 12.92
C SER A 126 10.13 -2.14 14.20
N GLU A 127 9.63 -2.75 15.27
CA GLU A 127 10.39 -2.95 16.52
C GLU A 127 11.51 -3.97 16.32
N PHE A 128 11.21 -5.09 15.66
CA PHE A 128 12.20 -6.10 15.29
C PHE A 128 13.34 -5.47 14.47
N CYS A 129 13.01 -4.66 13.46
CA CYS A 129 14.00 -3.96 12.65
C CYS A 129 14.84 -2.94 13.44
N LYS A 130 14.23 -2.19 14.38
CA LYS A 130 14.95 -1.24 15.24
C LYS A 130 15.97 -1.95 16.13
N GLU A 131 15.60 -3.09 16.69
CA GLU A 131 16.46 -3.82 17.62
C GLU A 131 17.55 -4.63 16.92
N LYS A 132 17.17 -5.42 15.90
CA LYS A 132 18.07 -6.33 15.20
C LYS A 132 18.97 -5.61 14.21
N TYR A 133 18.41 -4.73 13.37
CA TYR A 133 19.14 -4.05 12.29
C TYR A 133 19.57 -2.63 12.66
N LYS A 134 19.27 -2.17 13.88
CA LYS A 134 19.57 -0.80 14.36
C LYS A 134 18.92 0.31 13.52
N LEU A 135 17.84 0.01 12.81
CA LEU A 135 17.08 0.95 11.98
C LEU A 135 16.15 1.83 12.83
N ARG A 136 16.72 2.69 13.68
CA ARG A 136 15.97 3.52 14.65
C ARG A 136 14.91 4.42 13.99
N LYS A 137 15.18 4.91 12.78
CA LYS A 137 14.33 5.83 12.03
C LYS A 137 13.40 5.13 11.03
N ILE A 138 13.18 3.81 11.13
CA ILE A 138 12.43 3.03 10.13
C ILE A 138 11.05 3.61 9.75
N LYS A 139 10.36 4.28 10.69
CA LYS A 139 9.05 4.91 10.44
C LYS A 139 9.12 6.33 9.84
N LYS A 140 10.32 6.87 9.63
CA LYS A 140 10.52 8.21 9.05
C LYS A 140 10.36 8.11 7.54
N SER A 141 9.64 9.07 6.94
CA SER A 141 9.57 9.21 5.48
C SER A 141 10.96 9.27 4.84
N GLY A 142 11.08 8.63 3.69
CA GLY A 142 12.33 8.41 2.96
C GLY A 142 13.07 7.13 3.36
N THR A 143 12.78 6.53 4.52
CA THR A 143 13.61 5.40 5.01
C THR A 143 13.39 4.13 4.19
N MET A 144 12.15 3.81 3.84
CA MET A 144 11.88 2.62 3.02
C MET A 144 12.42 2.82 1.60
N ARG A 145 12.33 4.05 1.08
CA ARG A 145 12.91 4.43 -0.22
C ARG A 145 14.43 4.26 -0.23
N GLU A 146 15.11 4.71 0.82
CA GLU A 146 16.56 4.56 0.97
C GLU A 146 16.97 3.09 1.03
N TYR A 147 16.27 2.30 1.86
CA TYR A 147 16.55 0.87 2.00
C TYR A 147 16.35 0.09 0.69
N PHE A 148 15.24 0.36 0.00
CA PHE A 148 14.84 -0.34 -1.23
C PHE A 148 15.27 0.37 -2.51
N ASN A 149 16.34 1.16 -2.49
CA ASN A 149 16.83 1.86 -3.69
C ASN A 149 17.08 0.93 -4.90
N ASP A 150 17.42 -0.34 -4.66
CA ASP A 150 17.38 -1.41 -5.65
C ASP A 150 15.97 -1.99 -5.71
N VAL A 151 15.19 -1.53 -6.69
CA VAL A 151 13.80 -1.95 -6.90
C VAL A 151 13.64 -3.45 -7.16
N ARG A 152 14.69 -4.17 -7.57
CA ARG A 152 14.65 -5.63 -7.72
C ARG A 152 14.56 -6.33 -6.36
N LYS A 153 15.21 -5.77 -5.33
CA LYS A 153 15.07 -6.27 -3.95
C LYS A 153 13.66 -6.04 -3.44
N LEU A 154 13.10 -4.87 -3.74
CA LEU A 154 11.72 -4.55 -3.37
C LEU A 154 10.72 -5.50 -4.00
N THR A 155 10.78 -5.71 -5.32
CA THR A 155 9.84 -6.59 -6.02
C THR A 155 9.98 -8.04 -5.57
N ALA A 156 11.20 -8.51 -5.29
CA ALA A 156 11.44 -9.82 -4.69
C ALA A 156 10.84 -9.95 -3.28
N ALA A 157 11.00 -8.94 -2.43
CA ALA A 157 10.42 -8.91 -1.08
C ALA A 157 8.88 -8.89 -1.13
N LEU A 158 8.29 -8.08 -2.01
CA LEU A 158 6.84 -8.01 -2.25
C LEU A 158 6.26 -9.36 -2.72
N LYS A 159 6.96 -10.04 -3.63
CA LYS A 159 6.57 -11.37 -4.11
C LYS A 159 6.52 -12.40 -2.98
N ARG A 160 7.54 -12.39 -2.12
CA ARG A 160 7.63 -13.25 -0.93
C ARG A 160 6.61 -12.86 0.14
N HIS A 161 6.28 -11.57 0.28
CA HIS A 161 5.21 -11.13 1.18
C HIS A 161 3.86 -11.68 0.73
N LYS A 162 3.54 -11.56 -0.57
CA LYS A 162 2.28 -12.06 -1.17
C LYS A 162 2.04 -13.55 -0.93
N SER A 163 3.09 -14.39 -0.89
CA SER A 163 2.91 -15.84 -0.69
C SER A 163 2.31 -16.22 0.66
N ASN A 164 2.22 -15.28 1.60
CA ASN A 164 1.57 -15.48 2.90
C ASN A 164 0.05 -15.19 2.88
N TYR A 165 -0.52 -14.81 1.74
CA TYR A 165 -1.92 -14.42 1.60
C TYR A 165 -2.70 -15.33 0.66
N GLY A 166 -4.00 -15.49 0.95
CA GLY A 166 -4.96 -16.09 0.05
C GLY A 166 -5.15 -15.27 -1.24
N LYS A 167 -5.78 -15.89 -2.24
CA LYS A 167 -6.05 -15.27 -3.55
C LYS A 167 -7.06 -14.10 -3.47
N ASP A 168 -7.83 -14.05 -2.40
CA ASP A 168 -8.88 -13.08 -2.08
C ASP A 168 -8.33 -11.77 -1.48
N ILE A 169 -7.05 -11.74 -1.09
CA ILE A 169 -6.44 -10.57 -0.47
C ILE A 169 -5.48 -9.91 -1.46
N TYR A 170 -5.75 -8.65 -1.79
CA TYR A 170 -4.84 -7.82 -2.56
C TYR A 170 -3.75 -7.22 -1.68
N THR A 171 -2.53 -7.24 -2.17
CA THR A 171 -1.30 -6.67 -1.59
C THR A 171 -0.64 -5.77 -2.63
N ILE A 172 0.42 -5.04 -2.27
CA ILE A 172 1.15 -4.18 -3.22
C ILE A 172 1.69 -5.01 -4.40
N TYR A 173 2.04 -6.28 -4.19
CA TYR A 173 2.48 -7.17 -5.27
C TYR A 173 1.43 -7.34 -6.37
N ASP A 174 0.14 -7.34 -6.03
CA ASP A 174 -0.95 -7.50 -7.00
C ASP A 174 -1.12 -6.25 -7.88
N LEU A 175 -0.52 -5.12 -7.50
CA LEU A 175 -0.45 -3.90 -8.30
C LEU A 175 0.73 -3.87 -9.26
N LEU A 176 1.66 -4.84 -9.21
CA LEU A 176 2.80 -4.85 -10.12
C LEU A 176 2.39 -5.26 -11.52
N GLN A 177 3.03 -4.66 -12.53
CA GLN A 177 2.92 -5.12 -13.90
C GLN A 177 3.43 -6.56 -14.00
N ARG A 178 2.73 -7.39 -14.76
CA ARG A 178 3.21 -8.74 -15.09
C ARG A 178 4.18 -8.61 -16.25
N THR A 179 5.48 -8.69 -15.96
CA THR A 179 6.53 -9.03 -16.93
C THR A 179 6.38 -10.46 -17.41
#